data_AF-A0A946LCH4-F1
#
_entry.id   AF-A0A946LCH4-F1
#
_cell.length_a   1.000
_cell.length_b   1.000
_cell.length_c   1.000
_cell.angle_alpha   90.00
_cell.angle_beta   90.00
_cell.angle_gamma   90.00
#
_symmetry.space_group_name_H-M   'P 1'
#
loop_
_entity.id
_entity.type
_entity.pdbx_description
1 polymer ?
#
loop_
_entity_poly.entity_id
_entity_poly.type
_entity_poly.pdbx_seq_one_letter_code
_entity_poly.pdbx_strand_id
1 'polypeptide(L)'
;MPLTLDLKIDSIGADSGWMKCWLVVDEELHQILATSVFPPFGDVLRFLRAIASDNLPHEFFWEEEGHGIKFRASQSVRGSDHVHISINHDGEIVVDADLERKPIIQAFFEALRDFALDCPGAESEWDFPYFLIENFEHDLAHGFAPHADSVSVPNFVFGHYGGYGGQSLPSFVLWIDNRRAFYFFPDDIPRLWWLWFELLHKIARGELPFEVSFDQAEEEKDKESIFSLLSFIDTHSLLFADWLPNTAHFQLKITGQNSLVPEPYLLVDATLERRAFILAFMEAFEKFPGTNYLVYLESGENNFDLREIPWDDLK
;
A
#
# COMPACT_ATOMS: atom_id res chain seq x y z
N MET A 1 21.27 -31.44 6.44
CA MET A 1 21.44 -29.99 6.64
C MET A 1 20.06 -29.43 6.97
N PRO A 2 19.93 -28.36 7.78
CA PRO A 2 18.64 -27.71 7.96
C PRO A 2 18.15 -27.19 6.59
N LEU A 3 16.84 -27.26 6.35
CA LEU A 3 16.23 -26.76 5.11
C LEU A 3 16.50 -25.24 5.01
N THR A 4 16.95 -24.77 3.85
CA THR A 4 17.14 -23.34 3.56
C THR A 4 16.01 -22.82 2.68
N LEU A 5 15.52 -21.62 2.98
CA LEU A 5 14.43 -20.97 2.27
C LEU A 5 14.78 -19.49 2.05
N ASP A 6 14.98 -19.10 0.78
CA ASP A 6 15.30 -17.73 0.38
C ASP A 6 14.30 -17.19 -0.67
N LEU A 7 14.27 -15.87 -0.83
CA LEU A 7 13.55 -15.17 -1.89
C LEU A 7 14.55 -14.47 -2.81
N LYS A 8 14.34 -14.58 -4.13
CA LYS A 8 15.07 -13.79 -5.14
C LYS A 8 14.07 -13.02 -5.99
N ILE A 9 14.39 -11.77 -6.31
CA ILE A 9 13.52 -10.87 -7.07
C ILE A 9 14.31 -10.35 -8.27
N ASP A 10 13.75 -10.48 -9.49
CA ASP A 10 14.35 -9.93 -10.71
C ASP A 10 14.02 -8.44 -10.87
N SER A 11 14.62 -7.61 -10.01
CA SER A 11 14.35 -6.16 -9.93
C SER A 11 14.61 -5.38 -11.23
N ILE A 12 15.37 -5.96 -12.17
CA ILE A 12 15.74 -5.32 -13.45
C ILE A 12 14.94 -5.92 -14.61
N GLY A 13 14.45 -7.15 -14.48
CA GLY A 13 13.72 -7.89 -15.50
C GLY A 13 12.21 -7.65 -15.54
N ALA A 14 11.70 -6.61 -14.87
CA ALA A 14 10.30 -6.23 -14.93
C ALA A 14 9.88 -5.89 -16.37
N ASP A 15 8.84 -6.54 -16.88
CA ASP A 15 8.29 -6.28 -18.21
C ASP A 15 6.77 -6.33 -18.18
N SER A 16 6.13 -5.30 -18.75
CA SER A 16 4.68 -5.24 -18.95
C SER A 16 3.87 -5.47 -17.68
N GLY A 17 4.35 -4.95 -16.54
CA GLY A 17 3.72 -5.10 -15.22
C GLY A 17 3.93 -6.47 -14.55
N TRP A 18 4.82 -7.31 -15.08
CA TRP A 18 5.16 -8.61 -14.51
C TRP A 18 6.63 -8.67 -14.12
N MET A 19 6.90 -9.36 -13.02
CA MET A 19 8.25 -9.57 -12.50
C MET A 19 8.45 -11.03 -12.12
N LYS A 20 9.61 -11.58 -12.48
CA LYS A 20 10.01 -12.90 -12.05
C LYS A 20 10.57 -12.83 -10.63
N CYS A 21 10.13 -13.73 -9.79
CA CYS A 21 10.75 -13.99 -8.51
C CYS A 21 11.00 -15.51 -8.39
N TRP A 22 11.81 -15.90 -7.41
CA TRP A 22 12.07 -17.30 -7.13
C TRP A 22 12.09 -17.55 -5.64
N LEU A 23 11.42 -18.62 -5.22
CA LEU A 23 11.69 -19.26 -3.94
C LEU A 23 12.86 -20.22 -4.16
N VAL A 24 13.89 -20.08 -3.34
CA VAL A 24 15.03 -21.01 -3.33
C VAL A 24 14.84 -21.94 -2.15
N VAL A 25 14.59 -23.22 -2.41
CA VAL A 25 14.41 -24.26 -1.38
C VAL A 25 15.51 -25.29 -1.55
N ASP A 26 16.43 -25.39 -0.60
CA ASP A 26 17.59 -26.30 -0.68
C ASP A 26 18.32 -26.25 -2.04
N GLU A 27 18.59 -25.04 -2.53
CA GLU A 27 19.19 -24.73 -3.85
C GLU A 27 18.29 -24.94 -5.08
N GLU A 28 17.10 -25.52 -4.92
CA GLU A 28 16.10 -25.64 -5.99
C GLU A 28 15.35 -24.32 -6.20
N LEU A 29 15.19 -23.92 -7.47
CA LEU A 29 14.53 -22.68 -7.86
C LEU A 29 13.07 -22.95 -8.25
N HIS A 30 12.14 -22.44 -7.46
CA HIS A 30 10.72 -22.43 -7.77
C HIS A 30 10.35 -21.04 -8.26
N GLN A 31 10.13 -20.91 -9.57
CA GLN A 31 9.75 -19.63 -10.16
C GLN A 31 8.32 -19.26 -9.72
N ILE A 32 8.16 -18.01 -9.32
CA ILE A 32 6.89 -17.36 -9.02
C ILE A 32 6.82 -16.02 -9.76
N LEU A 33 5.62 -15.52 -10.05
CA LEU A 33 5.44 -14.25 -10.77
C LEU A 33 4.78 -13.23 -9.85
N ALA A 34 5.32 -12.03 -9.80
CA ALA A 34 4.66 -10.88 -9.19
C ALA A 34 4.04 -10.01 -10.29
N THR A 35 2.88 -9.42 -9.99
CA THR A 35 2.18 -8.47 -10.85
C THR A 35 2.16 -7.11 -10.19
N SER A 36 2.32 -6.04 -10.97
CA SER A 36 2.17 -4.66 -10.47
C SER A 36 0.72 -4.28 -10.19
N VAL A 37 -0.25 -5.09 -10.61
CA VAL A 37 -1.67 -4.90 -10.29
C VAL A 37 -1.96 -5.30 -8.84
N PHE A 38 -1.34 -6.40 -8.38
CA PHE A 38 -1.45 -6.92 -7.02
C PHE A 38 -0.06 -7.23 -6.46
N PRO A 39 0.76 -6.20 -6.19
CA PRO A 39 2.15 -6.41 -5.81
C PRO A 39 2.26 -7.08 -4.44
N PRO A 40 2.98 -8.22 -4.32
CA PRO A 40 2.98 -9.05 -3.11
C PRO A 40 3.90 -8.53 -2.00
N PHE A 41 4.81 -7.59 -2.30
CA PHE A 41 5.95 -7.27 -1.45
C PHE A 41 5.54 -6.70 -0.08
N GLY A 42 4.49 -5.89 -0.05
CA GLY A 42 3.90 -5.40 1.20
C GLY A 42 3.37 -6.55 2.07
N ASP A 43 2.73 -7.55 1.46
CA ASP A 43 2.25 -8.75 2.16
C ASP A 43 3.35 -9.65 2.66
N VAL A 44 4.41 -9.82 1.87
CA VAL A 44 5.62 -10.52 2.32
C VAL A 44 6.17 -9.81 3.57
N LEU A 45 6.32 -8.49 3.55
CA LEU A 45 6.83 -7.74 4.71
C LEU A 45 5.92 -7.87 5.94
N ARG A 46 4.60 -7.84 5.76
CA ARG A 46 3.61 -8.10 6.83
C ARG A 46 3.75 -9.51 7.40
N PHE A 47 3.95 -10.50 6.53
CA PHE A 47 4.18 -11.89 6.92
C PHE A 47 5.46 -12.05 7.74
N LEU A 48 6.58 -11.44 7.31
CA LEU A 48 7.83 -11.45 8.09
C LEU A 48 7.66 -10.80 9.46
N ARG A 49 6.92 -9.68 9.53
CA ARG A 49 6.61 -8.98 10.78
C ARG A 49 5.77 -9.86 11.72
N ALA A 50 4.81 -10.62 11.18
CA ALA A 50 4.01 -11.56 11.96
C ALA A 50 4.87 -12.70 12.55
N ILE A 51 5.81 -13.24 11.78
CA ILE A 51 6.78 -14.24 12.26
C ILE A 51 7.68 -13.65 13.36
N ALA A 52 8.21 -12.45 13.14
CA ALA A 52 9.14 -11.80 14.06
C ALA A 52 8.50 -11.42 15.41
N SER A 53 7.21 -11.03 15.38
CA SER A 53 6.44 -10.62 16.57
C SER A 53 5.65 -11.77 17.25
N ASP A 54 5.78 -13.01 16.76
CA ASP A 54 4.98 -14.17 17.20
C ASP A 54 3.45 -13.96 17.07
N ASN A 55 3.02 -13.13 16.11
CA ASN A 55 1.62 -12.91 15.78
C ASN A 55 1.13 -13.97 14.77
N LEU A 56 1.07 -15.22 15.24
CA LEU A 56 0.76 -16.41 14.44
C LEU A 56 -0.58 -17.03 14.88
N PRO A 57 -1.35 -17.66 13.97
CA PRO A 57 -1.04 -17.92 12.57
C PRO A 57 -1.21 -16.69 11.67
N HIS A 58 -0.47 -16.66 10.57
CA HIS A 58 -0.61 -15.66 9.51
C HIS A 58 -0.55 -16.32 8.14
N GLU A 59 -1.35 -15.85 7.19
CA GLU A 59 -1.32 -16.33 5.82
C GLU A 59 -1.62 -15.19 4.85
N PHE A 60 -1.03 -15.28 3.66
CA PHE A 60 -1.34 -14.41 2.54
C PHE A 60 -1.23 -15.21 1.24
N PHE A 61 -1.83 -14.68 0.18
CA PHE A 61 -1.67 -15.17 -1.18
C PHE A 61 -0.72 -14.24 -1.91
N TRP A 62 0.24 -14.81 -2.64
CA TRP A 62 1.18 -14.03 -3.46
C TRP A 62 0.47 -13.28 -4.60
N GLU A 63 -0.69 -13.77 -5.01
CA GLU A 63 -1.54 -13.14 -6.01
C GLU A 63 -3.00 -13.13 -5.50
N GLU A 64 -3.61 -11.95 -5.42
CA GLU A 64 -4.95 -11.77 -4.84
C GLU A 64 -6.07 -12.42 -5.69
N GLU A 65 -5.83 -12.67 -6.99
CA GLU A 65 -6.79 -13.39 -7.85
C GLU A 65 -6.96 -14.88 -7.46
N GLY A 66 -6.20 -15.38 -6.47
CA GLY A 66 -6.46 -16.65 -5.81
C GLY A 66 -5.95 -17.90 -6.54
N HIS A 67 -5.18 -17.71 -7.60
CA HIS A 67 -4.39 -18.75 -8.29
C HIS A 67 -2.90 -18.52 -8.00
N GLY A 68 -2.05 -19.55 -8.08
CA GLY A 68 -0.61 -19.39 -7.87
C GLY A 68 -0.15 -19.86 -6.49
N ILE A 69 0.19 -18.98 -5.55
CA ILE A 69 0.96 -19.34 -4.34
C ILE A 69 0.35 -18.84 -3.04
N LYS A 70 0.24 -19.72 -2.04
CA LYS A 70 -0.18 -19.40 -0.69
C LYS A 70 0.95 -19.62 0.31
N PHE A 71 1.22 -18.59 1.11
CA PHE A 71 2.16 -18.64 2.23
C PHE A 71 1.39 -18.75 3.53
N ARG A 72 1.86 -19.62 4.43
CA ARG A 72 1.31 -19.77 5.78
C ARG A 72 2.44 -19.95 6.79
N ALA A 73 2.31 -19.23 7.90
CA ALA A 73 3.13 -19.40 9.09
C ALA A 73 2.23 -19.79 10.26
N SER A 74 2.62 -20.81 11.00
CA SER A 74 1.94 -21.23 12.23
C SER A 74 2.94 -21.53 13.33
N GLN A 75 2.43 -21.57 14.55
CA GLN A 75 3.26 -21.80 15.72
C GLN A 75 3.72 -23.26 15.73
N SER A 76 5.04 -23.48 15.62
CA SER A 76 5.64 -24.82 15.78
C SER A 76 5.51 -25.28 17.22
N VAL A 77 6.11 -24.50 18.14
CA VAL A 77 5.97 -24.61 19.60
C VAL A 77 5.96 -23.20 20.18
N ARG A 78 5.09 -22.94 21.16
CA ARG A 78 4.98 -21.60 21.77
C ARG A 78 6.30 -21.15 22.41
N GLY A 79 6.77 -19.96 22.05
CA GLY A 79 8.04 -19.40 22.55
C GLY A 79 9.30 -20.03 21.95
N SER A 80 9.17 -20.83 20.89
CA SER A 80 10.31 -21.38 20.14
C SER A 80 10.88 -20.34 19.16
N ASP A 81 12.19 -20.40 18.95
CA ASP A 81 12.89 -19.68 17.88
C ASP A 81 12.55 -20.23 16.47
N HIS A 82 11.71 -21.27 16.40
CA HIS A 82 11.22 -21.86 15.17
C HIS A 82 9.78 -21.45 14.86
N VAL A 83 9.44 -21.47 13.59
CA VAL A 83 8.11 -21.26 13.02
C VAL A 83 7.85 -22.38 12.01
N HIS A 84 6.62 -22.88 11.99
CA HIS A 84 6.21 -23.82 10.97
C HIS A 84 5.76 -23.05 9.73
N ILE A 85 6.42 -23.28 8.59
CA ILE A 85 6.13 -22.62 7.31
C ILE A 85 5.57 -23.64 6.34
N SER A 86 4.45 -23.29 5.71
CA SER A 86 3.86 -24.03 4.60
C SER A 86 3.68 -23.10 3.41
N ILE A 87 4.23 -23.49 2.26
CA ILE A 87 4.10 -22.80 0.98
C ILE A 87 3.50 -23.77 -0.03
N ASN A 88 2.33 -23.42 -0.55
CA ASN A 88 1.64 -24.19 -1.58
C ASN A 88 1.64 -23.39 -2.89
N HIS A 89 2.08 -24.01 -3.98
CA HIS A 89 2.08 -23.45 -5.32
C HIS A 89 1.21 -24.33 -6.22
N ASP A 90 0.06 -23.83 -6.67
CA ASP A 90 -0.90 -24.51 -7.54
C ASP A 90 -1.28 -25.93 -7.07
N GLY A 91 -1.45 -26.09 -5.75
CA GLY A 91 -1.80 -27.37 -5.12
C GLY A 91 -0.59 -28.23 -4.75
N GLU A 92 0.61 -27.93 -5.25
CA GLU A 92 1.85 -28.59 -4.87
C GLU A 92 2.45 -27.96 -3.60
N ILE A 93 2.87 -28.79 -2.66
CA ILE A 93 3.56 -28.33 -1.45
C ILE A 93 5.03 -28.12 -1.79
N VAL A 94 5.45 -26.86 -1.85
CA VAL A 94 6.85 -26.46 -2.10
C VAL A 94 7.64 -26.46 -0.79
N VAL A 95 7.02 -26.03 0.31
CA VAL A 95 7.59 -26.06 1.65
C VAL A 95 6.54 -26.53 2.65
N ASP A 96 6.94 -27.41 3.56
CA ASP A 96 6.18 -27.81 4.74
C ASP A 96 7.16 -28.25 5.83
N ALA A 97 7.64 -27.29 6.63
CA ALA A 97 8.77 -27.51 7.53
C ALA A 97 8.78 -26.56 8.74
N ASP A 98 9.42 -27.01 9.82
CA ASP A 98 9.82 -26.17 10.94
C ASP A 98 11.17 -25.52 10.63
N LEU A 99 11.20 -24.19 10.64
CA LEU A 99 12.36 -23.39 10.26
C LEU A 99 12.71 -22.37 11.34
N GLU A 100 13.99 -22.06 11.48
CA GLU A 100 14.45 -21.00 12.36
C GLU A 100 13.94 -19.64 11.87
N ARG A 101 13.33 -18.84 12.76
CA ARG A 101 12.71 -17.54 12.42
C ARG A 101 13.71 -16.58 11.81
N LYS A 102 14.87 -16.42 12.46
CA LYS A 102 15.85 -15.38 12.12
C LYS A 102 16.41 -15.55 10.71
N PRO A 103 16.87 -16.74 10.27
CA PRO A 103 17.31 -16.96 8.89
C PRO A 103 16.25 -16.60 7.84
N ILE A 104 14.99 -17.05 8.01
CA ILE A 104 13.92 -16.75 7.03
C ILE A 104 13.66 -15.25 6.96
N ILE A 105 13.52 -14.60 8.12
CA ILE A 105 13.29 -13.15 8.17
C ILE A 105 14.41 -12.42 7.45
N GLN A 106 15.67 -12.79 7.73
CA GLN A 106 16.82 -12.14 7.13
C GLN A 106 16.86 -12.34 5.61
N ALA A 107 16.71 -13.58 5.14
CA ALA A 107 16.77 -13.90 3.71
C ALA A 107 15.70 -13.16 2.89
N PHE A 108 14.46 -13.16 3.37
CA PHE A 108 13.37 -12.48 2.66
C PHE A 108 13.48 -10.97 2.78
N PHE A 109 13.86 -10.46 3.96
CA PHE A 109 13.98 -9.02 4.17
C PHE A 109 15.11 -8.41 3.35
N GLU A 110 16.27 -9.08 3.23
CA GLU A 110 17.37 -8.64 2.37
C GLU A 110 16.92 -8.55 0.91
N ALA A 111 16.18 -9.55 0.41
CA ALA A 111 15.64 -9.51 -0.95
C ALA A 111 14.66 -8.35 -1.17
N LEU A 112 13.77 -8.09 -0.20
CA LEU A 112 12.82 -6.97 -0.27
C LEU A 112 13.54 -5.60 -0.19
N ARG A 113 14.58 -5.50 0.63
CA ARG A 113 15.38 -4.29 0.76
C ARG A 113 16.12 -3.97 -0.53
N ASP A 114 16.79 -4.96 -1.12
CA ASP A 114 17.49 -4.82 -2.39
C ASP A 114 16.49 -4.43 -3.49
N PHE A 115 15.31 -5.06 -3.50
CA PHE A 115 14.23 -4.68 -4.41
C PHE A 115 13.78 -3.22 -4.25
N ALA A 116 13.51 -2.76 -3.02
CA ALA A 116 13.07 -1.38 -2.77
C ALA A 116 14.12 -0.34 -3.18
N LEU A 117 15.42 -0.67 -3.07
CA LEU A 117 16.53 0.22 -3.39
C LEU A 117 16.89 0.22 -4.87
N ASP A 118 16.85 -0.95 -5.52
CA ASP A 118 17.42 -1.15 -6.86
C ASP A 118 16.36 -1.23 -7.96
N CYS A 119 15.08 -1.48 -7.65
CA CYS A 119 14.02 -1.56 -8.65
C CYS A 119 13.49 -0.16 -9.03
N PRO A 120 13.60 0.25 -10.30
CA PRO A 120 12.87 1.41 -10.80
C PRO A 120 11.37 1.23 -10.58
N GLY A 121 10.71 2.24 -10.03
CA GLY A 121 9.26 2.20 -9.80
C GLY A 121 8.83 1.35 -8.59
N ALA A 122 9.73 0.94 -7.69
CA ALA A 122 9.35 0.21 -6.47
C ALA A 122 8.21 0.90 -5.68
N GLU A 123 8.31 2.21 -5.48
CA GLU A 123 7.29 2.96 -4.71
C GLU A 123 5.98 3.18 -5.48
N SER A 124 6.06 3.30 -6.81
CA SER A 124 4.91 3.66 -7.66
C SER A 124 4.29 2.45 -8.35
N GLU A 125 5.03 1.71 -9.17
CA GLU A 125 4.48 0.57 -9.90
C GLU A 125 4.21 -0.61 -8.97
N TRP A 126 5.06 -0.81 -7.96
CA TRP A 126 5.04 -2.01 -7.12
C TRP A 126 4.50 -1.78 -5.70
N ASP A 127 3.97 -0.58 -5.43
CA ASP A 127 3.42 -0.19 -4.11
C ASP A 127 4.30 -0.59 -2.91
N PHE A 128 5.61 -0.50 -3.08
CA PHE A 128 6.58 -0.89 -2.06
C PHE A 128 7.54 0.25 -1.72
N PRO A 129 7.01 1.30 -1.04
CA PRO A 129 7.78 2.48 -0.70
C PRO A 129 8.89 2.20 0.32
N TYR A 130 9.99 2.95 0.22
CA TYR A 130 11.20 2.70 1.00
C TYR A 130 10.98 2.82 2.52
N PHE A 131 10.06 3.67 2.98
CA PHE A 131 9.77 3.82 4.40
C PHE A 131 9.29 2.51 5.06
N LEU A 132 8.71 1.58 4.30
CA LEU A 132 8.31 0.27 4.84
C LEU A 132 9.52 -0.55 5.27
N ILE A 133 10.62 -0.45 4.51
CA ILE A 133 11.90 -1.06 4.84
C ILE A 133 12.49 -0.37 6.08
N GLU A 134 12.54 0.97 6.10
CA GLU A 134 13.07 1.73 7.26
C GLU A 134 12.33 1.39 8.55
N ASN A 135 11.00 1.31 8.51
CA ASN A 135 10.18 0.92 9.65
C ASN A 135 10.47 -0.52 10.10
N PHE A 136 10.65 -1.44 9.15
CA PHE A 136 11.00 -2.82 9.49
C PHE A 136 12.41 -2.94 10.09
N GLU A 137 13.41 -2.23 9.57
CA GLU A 137 14.76 -2.18 10.14
C GLU A 137 14.74 -1.61 11.56
N HIS A 138 13.97 -0.53 11.76
CA HIS A 138 13.78 0.06 13.08
C HIS A 138 13.22 -0.97 14.06
N ASP A 139 12.18 -1.72 13.67
CA ASP A 139 11.54 -2.71 14.54
C ASP A 139 12.39 -3.96 14.76
N LEU A 140 13.19 -4.37 13.77
CA LEU A 140 14.21 -5.40 13.96
C LEU A 140 15.25 -4.99 15.01
N ALA A 141 15.67 -3.72 15.01
CA ALA A 141 16.69 -3.21 15.92
C ALA A 141 16.16 -2.93 17.34
N HIS A 142 14.91 -2.47 17.46
CA HIS A 142 14.33 -2.00 18.73
C HIS A 142 13.28 -2.95 19.33
N GLY A 143 12.91 -4.00 18.58
CA GLY A 143 11.87 -4.95 18.92
C GLY A 143 10.51 -4.55 18.34
N PHE A 144 9.73 -5.55 17.94
CA PHE A 144 8.38 -5.37 17.43
C PHE A 144 7.41 -5.09 18.58
N ALA A 145 7.08 -3.83 18.81
CA ALA A 145 6.12 -3.44 19.86
C ALA A 145 4.67 -3.69 19.40
N PRO A 146 3.79 -4.24 20.27
CA PRO A 146 2.36 -4.31 19.98
C PRO A 146 1.78 -2.89 19.90
N HIS A 147 1.22 -2.53 18.74
CA HIS A 147 0.57 -1.25 18.48
C HIS A 147 -0.80 -1.21 19.17
N ALA A 148 -0.82 -1.02 20.48
CA ALA A 148 -2.04 -0.80 21.25
C ALA A 148 -2.02 0.64 21.77
N ASP A 149 -2.94 1.47 21.27
CA ASP A 149 -3.21 2.86 21.67
C ASP A 149 -2.23 3.95 21.17
N SER A 150 -1.40 3.66 20.15
CA SER A 150 -0.51 4.66 19.55
C SER A 150 -1.23 5.56 18.54
N VAL A 151 -0.83 6.83 18.51
CA VAL A 151 -1.08 7.72 17.36
C VAL A 151 -0.39 7.10 16.15
N SER A 152 -1.15 6.80 15.10
CA SER A 152 -0.64 6.23 13.86
C SER A 152 0.13 7.27 13.05
N VAL A 153 1.05 6.80 12.22
CA VAL A 153 1.90 7.63 11.36
C VAL A 153 1.37 7.59 9.93
N PRO A 154 0.95 8.73 9.35
CA PRO A 154 0.55 8.80 7.96
C PRO A 154 1.75 8.98 7.05
N ASN A 155 1.76 8.27 5.93
CA ASN A 155 2.70 8.46 4.83
C ASN A 155 1.94 8.59 3.51
N PHE A 156 2.38 9.51 2.65
CA PHE A 156 1.81 9.72 1.33
C PHE A 156 2.87 9.40 0.28
N VAL A 157 2.52 8.54 -0.66
CA VAL A 157 3.38 8.17 -1.79
C VAL A 157 2.69 8.65 -3.05
N PHE A 158 3.29 9.64 -3.70
CA PHE A 158 2.81 10.15 -4.98
C PHE A 158 3.48 9.41 -6.12
N GLY A 159 2.71 9.15 -7.17
CA GLY A 159 3.23 8.47 -8.35
C GLY A 159 2.39 8.75 -9.58
N HIS A 160 2.82 8.15 -10.68
CA HIS A 160 2.06 8.07 -11.91
C HIS A 160 1.61 6.64 -12.03
N TYR A 161 0.34 6.40 -11.72
CA TYR A 161 -0.19 5.05 -11.72
C TYR A 161 -1.08 4.83 -12.94
N GLY A 162 -1.13 3.57 -13.41
CA GLY A 162 -1.63 3.21 -14.73
C GLY A 162 -3.10 3.51 -14.98
N GLY A 163 -3.38 3.98 -16.19
CA GLY A 163 -4.65 3.97 -16.89
C GLY A 163 -4.61 3.03 -18.10
N TYR A 164 -5.77 2.58 -18.56
CA TYR A 164 -5.90 1.71 -19.74
C TYR A 164 -5.24 2.34 -20.97
N GLY A 165 -4.32 1.61 -21.63
CA GLY A 165 -3.67 2.06 -22.88
C GLY A 165 -2.32 2.77 -22.72
N GLY A 166 -1.69 2.69 -21.54
CA GLY A 166 -0.35 3.26 -21.29
C GLY A 166 -0.37 4.74 -20.91
N GLN A 167 -1.54 5.29 -20.59
CA GLN A 167 -1.67 6.59 -19.93
C GLN A 167 -1.43 6.39 -18.43
N SER A 168 -0.80 7.36 -17.75
CA SER A 168 -0.54 7.30 -16.31
C SER A 168 -0.94 8.61 -15.67
N LEU A 169 -1.78 8.59 -14.64
CA LEU A 169 -2.40 9.79 -14.07
C LEU A 169 -1.81 10.13 -12.70
N PRO A 170 -1.76 11.43 -12.33
CA PRO A 170 -1.39 11.86 -10.98
C PRO A 170 -2.25 11.18 -9.93
N SER A 171 -1.61 10.46 -9.02
CA SER A 171 -2.30 9.73 -7.96
C SER A 171 -1.40 9.60 -6.74
N PHE A 172 -2.02 9.28 -5.62
CA PHE A 172 -1.26 8.98 -4.41
C PHE A 172 -1.87 7.83 -3.63
N VAL A 173 -1.01 7.20 -2.84
CA VAL A 173 -1.38 6.18 -1.88
C VAL A 173 -1.16 6.74 -0.48
N LEU A 174 -2.23 6.76 0.32
CA LEU A 174 -2.14 6.99 1.75
C LEU A 174 -1.84 5.66 2.42
N TRP A 175 -0.74 5.66 3.16
CA TRP A 175 -0.34 4.61 4.09
C TRP A 175 -0.55 5.09 5.51
N ILE A 176 -1.09 4.22 6.35
CA ILE A 176 -1.14 4.44 7.79
C ILE A 176 -0.35 3.35 8.47
N ASP A 177 0.68 3.77 9.20
CA ASP A 177 1.75 2.92 9.70
C ASP A 177 2.39 2.12 8.55
N ASN A 178 2.18 0.81 8.51
CA ASN A 178 2.71 -0.09 7.47
C ASN A 178 1.59 -0.71 6.61
N ARG A 179 0.41 -0.07 6.55
CA ARG A 179 -0.74 -0.57 5.79
C ARG A 179 -1.18 0.46 4.76
N ARG A 180 -1.33 -0.01 3.51
CA ARG A 180 -2.02 0.72 2.45
C ARG A 180 -3.46 0.97 2.89
N ALA A 181 -3.78 2.24 3.13
CA ALA A 181 -5.02 2.68 3.77
C ALA A 181 -6.03 3.19 2.74
N PHE A 182 -5.56 3.97 1.77
CA PHE A 182 -6.41 4.55 0.74
C PHE A 182 -5.59 4.83 -0.51
N TYR A 183 -6.22 4.61 -1.66
CA TYR A 183 -5.65 4.86 -2.95
C TYR A 183 -6.48 5.95 -3.64
N PHE A 184 -5.85 7.04 -4.03
CA PHE A 184 -6.53 8.17 -4.65
C PHE A 184 -6.12 8.30 -6.12
N PHE A 185 -7.08 8.05 -7.02
CA PHE A 185 -6.92 8.16 -8.46
C PHE A 185 -7.81 9.27 -9.04
N PRO A 186 -7.43 10.54 -8.86
CA PRO A 186 -8.18 11.63 -9.44
C PRO A 186 -7.83 11.70 -10.93
N ASP A 187 -8.72 11.30 -11.83
CA ASP A 187 -8.55 11.37 -13.31
C ASP A 187 -8.40 12.82 -13.85
N ASP A 188 -7.38 13.55 -13.39
CA ASP A 188 -7.25 15.01 -13.38
C ASP A 188 -8.57 15.73 -13.09
N ILE A 189 -9.48 15.08 -12.37
CA ILE A 189 -10.81 15.61 -12.14
C ILE A 189 -10.64 16.70 -11.11
N PRO A 190 -10.80 17.98 -11.50
CA PRO A 190 -10.34 19.04 -10.63
C PRO A 190 -11.17 19.07 -9.33
N ARG A 191 -12.45 18.70 -9.41
CA ARG A 191 -13.36 18.50 -8.26
C ARG A 191 -12.85 17.49 -7.24
N LEU A 192 -12.28 16.37 -7.68
CA LEU A 192 -11.74 15.36 -6.75
C LEU A 192 -10.58 15.95 -5.96
N TRP A 193 -9.68 16.68 -6.63
CA TRP A 193 -8.62 17.42 -5.96
C TRP A 193 -9.18 18.46 -4.98
N TRP A 194 -10.14 19.30 -5.37
CA TRP A 194 -10.72 20.29 -4.44
C TRP A 194 -11.36 19.66 -3.21
N LEU A 195 -12.08 18.54 -3.36
CA LEU A 195 -12.66 17.81 -2.24
C LEU A 195 -11.58 17.27 -1.29
N TRP A 196 -10.48 16.76 -1.84
CA TRP A 196 -9.32 16.33 -1.06
C TRP A 196 -8.66 17.51 -0.31
N PHE A 197 -8.42 18.63 -0.99
CA PHE A 197 -7.86 19.82 -0.36
C PHE A 197 -8.79 20.44 0.69
N GLU A 198 -10.10 20.38 0.48
CA GLU A 198 -11.09 20.80 1.48
C GLU A 198 -10.99 19.93 2.74
N LEU A 199 -10.93 18.60 2.60
CA LEU A 199 -10.69 17.68 3.71
C LEU A 199 -9.42 18.07 4.49
N LEU A 200 -8.31 18.30 3.79
CA LEU A 200 -7.05 18.72 4.42
C LEU A 200 -7.19 20.05 5.17
N HIS A 201 -7.86 21.05 4.59
CA HIS A 201 -8.11 22.33 5.25
C HIS A 201 -8.95 22.17 6.52
N LYS A 202 -10.00 21.36 6.46
CA LYS A 202 -10.88 21.10 7.60
C LYS A 202 -10.12 20.41 8.74
N ILE A 203 -9.27 19.43 8.41
CA ILE A 203 -8.40 18.79 9.39
C ILE A 203 -7.42 19.80 10.00
N ALA A 204 -6.71 20.58 9.17
CA ALA A 204 -5.71 21.55 9.62
C ALA A 204 -6.31 22.60 10.58
N ARG A 205 -7.51 23.12 10.27
CA ARG A 205 -8.20 24.11 11.10
C ARG A 205 -8.93 23.52 12.29
N GLY A 206 -9.08 22.20 12.35
CA GLY A 206 -9.96 21.55 13.32
C GLY A 206 -11.39 21.98 13.11
N GLU A 207 -11.88 21.92 11.87
CA GLU A 207 -13.29 22.12 11.52
C GLU A 207 -13.92 20.74 11.27
N LEU A 208 -13.92 19.90 12.31
CA LEU A 208 -14.45 18.54 12.27
C LEU A 208 -15.89 18.49 12.85
N PRO A 209 -16.63 17.37 12.80
CA PRO A 209 -16.39 16.25 11.90
C PRO A 209 -16.56 16.70 10.43
N PHE A 210 -15.88 16.02 9.53
CA PHE A 210 -15.99 16.27 8.10
C PHE A 210 -16.01 14.94 7.34
N GLU A 211 -16.88 14.87 6.33
CA GLU A 211 -17.11 13.69 5.52
C GLU A 211 -16.95 14.04 4.05
N VAL A 212 -16.24 13.19 3.30
CA VAL A 212 -16.08 13.33 1.86
C VAL A 212 -16.25 11.98 1.17
N SER A 213 -17.05 11.97 0.11
CA SER A 213 -17.19 10.86 -0.84
C SER A 213 -16.68 11.33 -2.20
N PHE A 214 -15.79 10.55 -2.80
CA PHE A 214 -15.18 10.88 -4.08
C PHE A 214 -16.02 10.38 -5.27
N ASP A 215 -16.87 9.37 -5.07
CA ASP A 215 -17.67 8.76 -6.15
C ASP A 215 -18.81 9.66 -6.66
N GLN A 216 -19.42 10.47 -5.77
CA GLN A 216 -20.47 11.42 -6.15
C GLN A 216 -19.97 12.50 -7.11
N ALA A 217 -18.67 12.74 -7.18
CA ALA A 217 -18.07 13.72 -8.08
C ALA A 217 -17.79 13.13 -9.48
N GLU A 218 -17.66 11.81 -9.63
CA GLU A 218 -17.47 11.12 -10.91
C GLU A 218 -18.79 10.90 -11.67
N GLU A 219 -19.85 10.49 -10.97
CA GLU A 219 -21.18 10.22 -11.56
C GLU A 219 -21.83 11.44 -12.24
N GLU A 220 -21.45 12.66 -11.84
CA GLU A 220 -21.98 13.90 -12.43
C GLU A 220 -21.32 14.25 -13.79
N LYS A 221 -20.18 13.63 -14.15
CA LYS A 221 -19.42 13.99 -15.35
C LYS A 221 -19.82 13.18 -16.59
N ASP A 222 -20.22 11.92 -16.45
CA ASP A 222 -20.44 11.09 -17.63
C ASP A 222 -21.45 9.93 -17.44
N LYS A 223 -22.73 10.22 -17.70
CA LYS A 223 -23.78 9.18 -17.75
C LYS A 223 -23.72 8.29 -19.00
N GLU A 224 -22.85 8.59 -19.96
CA GLU A 224 -22.81 7.92 -21.27
C GLU A 224 -21.45 7.28 -21.62
N SER A 225 -20.41 7.44 -20.81
CA SER A 225 -19.10 6.83 -21.05
C SER A 225 -19.13 5.30 -20.91
N ILE A 226 -18.61 4.59 -21.91
CA ILE A 226 -18.41 3.14 -21.89
C ILE A 226 -17.32 2.73 -20.86
N PHE A 227 -16.51 3.68 -20.37
CA PHE A 227 -15.49 3.40 -19.36
C PHE A 227 -16.06 3.27 -17.94
N SER A 228 -17.26 3.81 -17.65
CA SER A 228 -17.96 3.54 -16.38
C SER A 228 -18.50 2.10 -16.30
N LEU A 229 -18.50 1.36 -17.42
CA LEU A 229 -18.78 -0.08 -17.47
C LEU A 229 -17.53 -0.95 -17.30
N LEU A 230 -16.34 -0.35 -17.28
CA LEU A 230 -15.05 -1.04 -17.17
C LEU A 230 -14.28 -0.64 -15.89
N SER A 231 -14.91 0.04 -14.93
CA SER A 231 -14.35 0.21 -13.58
C SER A 231 -14.30 -1.16 -12.91
N PHE A 232 -13.18 -1.87 -13.07
CA PHE A 232 -13.00 -3.21 -12.50
C PHE A 232 -13.01 -3.24 -10.97
N ILE A 233 -13.18 -2.09 -10.31
CA ILE A 233 -13.49 -2.01 -8.90
C ILE A 233 -14.54 -0.89 -8.71
N ASP A 234 -15.82 -1.26 -8.62
CA ASP A 234 -16.90 -0.38 -8.13
C ASP A 234 -16.71 -0.08 -6.62
N THR A 235 -15.51 0.27 -6.18
CA THR A 235 -15.25 0.58 -4.76
C THR A 235 -15.54 2.02 -4.46
N HIS A 236 -16.68 2.24 -3.83
CA HIS A 236 -17.02 3.48 -3.19
C HIS A 236 -16.17 3.68 -1.94
N SER A 237 -15.46 4.79 -1.84
CA SER A 237 -14.67 5.13 -0.65
C SER A 237 -15.22 6.39 0.02
N LEU A 238 -15.59 6.24 1.30
CA LEU A 238 -16.00 7.34 2.17
C LEU A 238 -14.90 7.60 3.20
N LEU A 239 -14.45 8.86 3.26
CA LEU A 239 -13.49 9.31 4.25
C LEU A 239 -14.21 10.19 5.26
N PHE A 240 -14.08 9.84 6.54
CA PHE A 240 -14.67 10.55 7.65
C PHE A 240 -13.59 10.92 8.67
N ALA A 241 -13.43 12.22 8.92
CA ALA A 241 -12.55 12.75 9.94
C ALA A 241 -13.40 13.23 11.13
N ASP A 242 -13.20 12.64 12.31
CA ASP A 242 -13.97 12.94 13.53
C ASP A 242 -13.11 13.58 14.63
N TRP A 243 -13.78 14.24 15.57
CA TRP A 243 -13.14 14.82 16.74
C TRP A 243 -12.64 13.76 17.72
N LEU A 244 -11.53 14.10 18.37
CA LEU A 244 -11.06 13.45 19.59
C LEU A 244 -10.96 14.44 20.74
N PRO A 245 -10.98 13.98 22.01
CA PRO A 245 -10.84 14.86 23.18
C PRO A 245 -9.55 15.67 23.18
N ASN A 246 -8.46 15.10 22.66
CA ASN A 246 -7.22 15.84 22.41
C ASN A 246 -7.34 16.55 21.06
N THR A 247 -7.45 17.88 21.08
CA THR A 247 -7.58 18.68 19.86
C THR A 247 -6.38 18.60 18.95
N ALA A 248 -5.20 18.14 19.38
CA ALA A 248 -4.08 17.89 18.48
C ALA A 248 -4.32 16.69 17.55
N HIS A 249 -5.24 15.79 17.92
CA HIS A 249 -5.50 14.55 17.20
C HIS A 249 -6.90 14.54 16.59
N PHE A 250 -7.10 13.64 15.63
CA PHE A 250 -8.40 13.35 15.04
C PHE A 250 -8.50 11.85 14.74
N GLN A 251 -9.73 11.37 14.57
CA GLN A 251 -9.98 10.01 14.11
C GLN A 251 -10.21 10.02 12.61
N LEU A 252 -9.44 9.24 11.84
CA LEU A 252 -9.72 9.00 10.43
C LEU A 252 -10.36 7.62 10.27
N LYS A 253 -11.56 7.62 9.68
CA LYS A 253 -12.25 6.42 9.25
C LYS A 253 -12.34 6.40 7.73
N ILE A 254 -11.97 5.28 7.15
CA ILE A 254 -12.14 5.03 5.72
C ILE A 254 -12.98 3.78 5.58
N THR A 255 -14.12 3.90 4.91
CA THR A 255 -14.99 2.77 4.61
C THR A 255 -15.05 2.56 3.11
N GLY A 256 -14.88 1.31 2.69
CA GLY A 256 -15.13 0.89 1.32
C GLY A 256 -16.52 0.29 1.18
N GLN A 257 -17.11 0.35 0.01
CA GLN A 257 -18.28 -0.43 -0.37
C GLN A 257 -18.07 -0.84 -1.82
N ASN A 258 -18.34 -2.10 -2.18
CA ASN A 258 -18.21 -2.52 -3.57
C ASN A 258 -19.46 -3.24 -4.06
N SER A 259 -19.64 -3.34 -5.39
CA SER A 259 -20.84 -3.93 -5.99
C SER A 259 -21.04 -5.41 -5.61
N LEU A 260 -19.97 -6.10 -5.20
CA LEU A 260 -20.02 -7.49 -4.73
C LEU A 260 -20.37 -7.63 -3.23
N VAL A 261 -20.08 -6.60 -2.44
CA VAL A 261 -20.31 -6.53 -1.00
C VAL A 261 -21.17 -5.31 -0.68
N PRO A 262 -22.51 -5.47 -0.61
CA PRO A 262 -23.42 -4.33 -0.51
C PRO A 262 -23.33 -3.59 0.83
N GLU A 263 -22.76 -4.21 1.87
CA GLU A 263 -22.53 -3.56 3.15
C GLU A 263 -21.17 -2.83 3.17
N PRO A 264 -21.11 -1.56 3.62
CA PRO A 264 -19.85 -0.87 3.81
C PRO A 264 -18.94 -1.62 4.78
N TYR A 265 -17.67 -1.76 4.43
CA TYR A 265 -16.65 -2.38 5.26
C TYR A 265 -15.60 -1.34 5.69
N LEU A 266 -15.13 -1.48 6.93
CA LEU A 266 -14.15 -0.59 7.52
C LEU A 266 -12.74 -0.95 7.01
N LEU A 267 -12.14 -0.08 6.21
CA LEU A 267 -10.76 -0.21 5.77
C LEU A 267 -9.79 0.27 6.85
N VAL A 268 -10.09 1.42 7.45
CA VAL A 268 -9.22 2.12 8.40
C VAL A 268 -10.06 2.73 9.50
N ASP A 269 -9.55 2.63 10.73
CA ASP A 269 -10.02 3.38 11.89
C ASP A 269 -8.77 3.75 12.73
N ALA A 270 -8.17 4.90 12.42
CA ALA A 270 -6.88 5.31 12.97
C ALA A 270 -6.94 6.66 13.68
N THR A 271 -6.29 6.75 14.84
CA THR A 271 -6.05 8.03 15.53
C THR A 271 -4.76 8.65 14.98
N LEU A 272 -4.84 9.88 14.47
CA LEU A 272 -3.74 10.59 13.82
C LEU A 272 -3.48 11.95 14.48
N GLU A 273 -2.22 12.41 14.47
CA GLU A 273 -1.89 13.79 14.82
C GLU A 273 -2.13 14.70 13.61
N ARG A 274 -2.86 15.80 13.81
CA ARG A 274 -3.33 16.64 12.70
C ARG A 274 -2.17 17.24 11.93
N ARG A 275 -1.18 17.82 12.62
CA ARG A 275 -0.05 18.49 11.97
C ARG A 275 0.80 17.49 11.20
N ALA A 276 1.10 16.32 11.76
CA ALA A 276 1.84 15.25 11.10
C ALA A 276 1.13 14.77 9.83
N PHE A 277 -0.20 14.61 9.87
CA PHE A 277 -0.99 14.23 8.69
C PHE A 277 -0.89 15.26 7.57
N ILE A 278 -1.06 16.54 7.89
CA ILE A 278 -0.96 17.63 6.90
C ILE A 278 0.46 17.75 6.37
N LEU A 279 1.47 17.74 7.23
CA LEU A 279 2.87 17.85 6.82
C LEU A 279 3.31 16.68 5.93
N ALA A 280 2.94 15.44 6.27
CA ALA A 280 3.26 14.27 5.46
C ALA A 280 2.68 14.39 4.04
N PHE A 281 1.44 14.88 3.91
CA PHE A 281 0.85 15.15 2.59
C PHE A 281 1.62 16.24 1.85
N MET A 282 1.89 17.37 2.50
CA MET A 282 2.53 18.52 1.89
C MET A 282 3.96 18.21 1.41
N GLU A 283 4.75 17.51 2.22
CA GLU A 283 6.12 17.14 1.86
C GLU A 283 6.17 16.18 0.67
N ALA A 284 5.20 15.27 0.56
CA ALA A 284 5.08 14.36 -0.56
C ALA A 284 4.54 15.06 -1.81
N PHE A 285 3.52 15.92 -1.64
CA PHE A 285 2.92 16.69 -2.73
C PHE A 285 3.89 17.72 -3.29
N GLU A 286 4.69 18.44 -2.49
CA GLU A 286 5.63 19.46 -2.99
C GLU A 286 6.69 18.87 -3.94
N LYS A 287 7.11 17.62 -3.70
CA LYS A 287 8.08 16.92 -4.55
C LYS A 287 7.47 16.49 -5.88
N PHE A 288 6.18 16.17 -5.91
CA PHE A 288 5.54 15.49 -7.04
C PHE A 288 5.43 16.33 -8.32
N PRO A 289 4.95 17.59 -8.33
CA PRO A 289 4.88 18.43 -9.53
C PRO A 289 6.24 18.71 -10.19
N GLY A 290 7.35 18.51 -9.47
CA GLY A 290 8.71 18.61 -10.01
C GLY A 290 9.19 17.36 -10.76
N THR A 291 8.38 16.30 -10.84
CA THR A 291 8.71 15.03 -11.51
C THR A 291 8.22 15.01 -12.97
N ASN A 292 7.96 13.82 -13.54
CA ASN A 292 7.45 13.63 -14.91
C ASN A 292 6.05 14.23 -15.17
N TYR A 293 5.44 14.86 -14.16
CA TYR A 293 4.21 15.64 -14.26
C TYR A 293 4.20 16.65 -15.43
N LEU A 294 5.37 17.21 -15.79
CA LEU A 294 5.50 18.13 -16.93
C LEU A 294 5.13 17.51 -18.29
N VAL A 295 5.54 16.27 -18.54
CA VAL A 295 5.25 15.54 -19.79
C VAL A 295 3.75 15.41 -20.00
N TYR A 296 3.01 15.36 -18.90
CA TYR A 296 1.59 15.12 -18.90
C TYR A 296 0.76 16.37 -19.19
N LEU A 297 1.24 17.56 -18.82
CA LEU A 297 0.61 18.82 -19.24
C LEU A 297 0.79 19.09 -20.74
N GLU A 298 1.89 18.61 -21.33
CA GLU A 298 2.20 18.78 -22.75
C GLU A 298 1.39 17.87 -23.69
N SER A 299 0.72 16.82 -23.17
CA SER A 299 -0.13 15.93 -23.97
C SER A 299 -1.38 16.62 -24.52
N GLY A 300 -1.75 17.78 -23.96
CA GLY A 300 -2.95 18.54 -24.35
C GLY A 300 -4.26 17.90 -23.89
N GLU A 301 -4.21 16.81 -23.13
CA GLU A 301 -5.38 16.09 -22.61
C GLU A 301 -5.93 16.71 -21.31
N ASN A 302 -5.19 17.63 -20.70
CA ASN A 302 -5.51 18.18 -19.38
C ASN A 302 -5.87 19.67 -19.33
N ASN A 303 -6.91 19.96 -18.57
CA ASN A 303 -7.43 21.32 -18.31
C ASN A 303 -7.10 21.82 -16.89
N PHE A 304 -6.29 21.09 -16.12
CA PHE A 304 -6.03 21.39 -14.71
C PHE A 304 -4.58 21.13 -14.31
N ASP A 305 -3.93 22.17 -13.78
CA ASP A 305 -2.55 22.11 -13.32
C ASP A 305 -2.52 22.10 -11.78
N LEU A 306 -1.98 21.03 -11.19
CA LEU A 306 -1.85 20.84 -9.74
C LEU A 306 -1.00 21.95 -9.09
N ARG A 307 -0.14 22.61 -9.87
CA ARG A 307 0.68 23.74 -9.40
C ARG A 307 -0.16 25.01 -9.17
N GLU A 308 -1.37 25.07 -9.70
CA GLU A 308 -2.29 26.20 -9.53
C GLU A 308 -3.16 26.10 -8.27
N ILE A 309 -3.13 24.96 -7.57
CA ILE A 309 -3.90 24.77 -6.34
C ILE A 309 -3.32 25.68 -5.24
N PRO A 310 -4.12 26.51 -4.57
CA PRO A 310 -3.64 27.40 -3.50
C PRO A 310 -3.44 26.60 -2.21
N TRP A 311 -2.30 25.92 -2.07
CA TRP A 311 -1.97 25.10 -0.90
C TRP A 311 -1.20 25.84 0.21
N ASP A 312 -0.90 27.13 0.03
CA ASP A 312 -0.28 27.97 1.07
C ASP A 312 -1.15 28.09 2.33
N ASP A 313 -2.47 27.94 2.20
CA ASP A 313 -3.42 27.96 3.31
C ASP A 313 -3.35 26.68 4.20
N LEU A 314 -2.55 25.67 3.80
CA LEU A 314 -2.28 24.45 4.58
C LEU A 314 -0.99 24.54 5.43
N LYS A 315 -0.12 25.54 5.19
CA LYS A 315 1.12 25.78 5.96
C LYS A 315 0.84 26.37 7.35
#